data_AF-A0AA51U1P5-F1
#
_entry.id   AF-A0AA51U1P5-F1
#
_cell.length_a   1.000
_cell.length_b   1.000
_cell.length_c   1.000
_cell.angle_alpha   90.00
_cell.angle_beta   90.00
_cell.angle_gamma   90.00
#
_symmetry.space_group_name_H-M   'P 1'
#
loop_
_entity.id
_entity.type
_entity.pdbx_description
1 polymer ?
#
loop_
_entity_poly.entity_id
_entity_poly.type
_entity_poly.pdbx_seq_one_letter_code
_entity_poly.pdbx_strand_id
1 'polypeptide(L)'
;MGIVNSLLLAAHLAGLAMIVGATLVLWRAGGVLARGEGGPGLTRLGERVIVLGDIGLGLNWISGPVMIFTKYGGFGAFVGLGPWFWLKLAFVVALSGMLGTAGGNFRRARADQADAGGRIERIGGIAALCALGVIVSAAFTFG
;
A
#
# COMPACT_ATOMS: atom_id res chain seq x y z
N MET A 1 3.09 -0.49 27.07
CA MET A 1 3.64 -1.23 25.92
C MET A 1 5.13 -1.41 26.14
N GLY A 2 5.68 -2.62 25.97
CA GLY A 2 7.14 -2.79 25.96
C GLY A 2 7.78 -2.14 24.73
N ILE A 3 9.08 -1.82 24.80
CA ILE A 3 9.81 -1.12 23.74
C ILE A 3 9.69 -1.80 22.36
N VAL A 4 9.66 -3.14 22.34
CA VAL A 4 9.46 -3.94 21.13
C VAL A 4 8.12 -3.63 20.45
N ASN A 5 7.02 -3.55 21.22
CA ASN A 5 5.69 -3.27 20.67
C ASN A 5 5.59 -1.84 20.14
N SER A 6 6.25 -0.88 20.80
CA SER A 6 6.32 0.50 20.32
C SER A 6 7.09 0.62 19.00
N LEU A 7 8.22 -0.10 18.86
CA LEU A 7 9.00 -0.15 17.62
C LEU A 7 8.23 -0.82 16.49
N LEU A 8 7.53 -1.93 16.76
CA LEU A 8 6.67 -2.60 15.78
C LEU A 8 5.53 -1.70 15.31
N LEU A 9 4.89 -0.98 16.23
CA LEU A 9 3.84 -0.03 15.89
C LEU A 9 4.40 1.12 15.03
N ALA A 10 5.55 1.67 15.39
CA ALA A 10 6.21 2.72 14.61
C ALA A 10 6.55 2.21 13.18
N ALA A 11 7.11 1.01 13.06
CA ALA A 11 7.40 0.39 11.78
C ALA A 11 6.14 0.15 10.93
N HIS A 12 5.03 -0.28 11.56
CA HIS A 12 3.74 -0.45 10.88
C HIS A 12 3.17 0.87 10.39
N LEU A 13 3.20 1.92 11.21
CA LEU A 13 2.71 3.24 10.81
C LEU A 13 3.59 3.86 9.72
N ALA A 14 4.91 3.68 9.79
CA ALA A 14 5.83 4.10 8.75
C ALA A 14 5.56 3.36 7.43
N GLY A 15 5.37 2.03 7.49
CA GLY A 15 5.02 1.23 6.33
C GLY A 15 3.69 1.66 5.70
N LEU A 16 2.68 1.92 6.52
CA LEU A 16 1.39 2.45 6.06
C LEU A 16 1.53 3.83 5.39
N ALA A 17 2.31 4.75 5.97
CA ALA A 17 2.57 6.06 5.39
C ALA A 17 3.27 5.97 4.03
N MET A 18 4.25 5.07 3.90
CA MET A 18 4.92 4.79 2.62
C MET A 18 3.94 4.30 1.55
N ILE A 19 3.04 3.38 1.90
CA ILE A 19 2.02 2.87 0.96
C ILE A 19 1.06 3.99 0.54
N VAL A 20 0.55 4.78 1.49
CA VAL A 20 -0.35 5.90 1.18
C VAL A 20 0.35 6.89 0.24
N GLY A 21 1.57 7.30 0.57
CA GLY A 21 2.36 8.20 -0.28
C GLY A 21 2.58 7.62 -1.68
N ALA A 22 2.95 6.34 -1.76
CA ALA A 22 3.16 5.67 -3.04
C ALA A 22 1.89 5.64 -3.89
N THR A 23 0.75 5.24 -3.33
CA THR A 23 -0.52 5.15 -4.08
C THR A 23 -1.00 6.51 -4.61
N LEU A 24 -0.83 7.59 -3.84
CA LEU A 24 -1.16 8.96 -4.29
C LEU A 24 -0.25 9.41 -5.44
N VAL A 25 1.05 9.11 -5.35
CA VAL A 25 1.99 9.42 -6.43
C VAL A 25 1.67 8.60 -7.67
N LEU A 26 1.34 7.31 -7.54
CA LEU A 26 0.90 6.47 -8.66
C LEU A 26 -0.33 7.07 -9.34
N TRP A 27 -1.34 7.48 -8.57
CA TRP A 27 -2.55 8.09 -9.12
C TRP A 27 -2.22 9.35 -9.94
N ARG A 28 -1.45 10.28 -9.36
CA ARG A 28 -1.10 11.55 -10.00
C ARG A 28 -0.17 11.36 -11.20
N ALA A 29 0.88 10.55 -11.06
CA ALA A 29 1.83 10.26 -12.13
C ALA A 29 1.17 9.54 -13.30
N GLY A 30 0.24 8.61 -13.01
CA GLY A 30 -0.58 7.94 -14.02
C GLY A 30 -1.38 8.93 -14.85
N GLY A 31 -2.05 9.89 -14.22
CA GLY A 31 -2.83 10.91 -14.93
C GLY A 31 -1.97 11.83 -15.81
N VAL A 32 -0.76 12.18 -15.37
CA VAL A 32 0.20 12.94 -16.20
C VAL A 32 0.65 12.11 -17.42
N LEU A 33 0.97 10.83 -17.21
CA LEU A 33 1.32 9.92 -18.30
C LEU A 33 0.15 9.69 -19.27
N ALA A 34 -1.08 9.60 -18.77
CA ALA A 34 -2.28 9.41 -19.58
C ALA A 34 -2.55 10.58 -20.53
N ARG A 35 -2.13 11.79 -20.15
CA ARG A 35 -2.22 13.00 -21.00
C ARG A 35 -1.03 13.15 -21.97
N GLY A 36 -0.06 12.24 -21.94
CA GLY A 36 1.15 12.36 -22.76
C GLY A 36 2.13 13.44 -22.28
N GLU A 37 1.91 13.99 -21.07
CA GLU A 37 2.73 15.05 -20.48
C GLU A 37 3.95 14.50 -19.73
N GLY A 38 4.05 13.17 -19.59
CA GLY A 38 5.08 12.52 -18.79
C GLY A 38 6.34 12.17 -19.59
N GLY A 39 7.50 12.58 -19.09
CA GLY A 39 8.81 12.20 -19.65
C GLY A 39 9.46 10.99 -18.97
N PRO A 40 10.65 10.57 -19.45
CA PRO A 40 11.41 9.44 -18.90
C PRO A 40 11.78 9.58 -17.41
N GLY A 41 11.87 10.81 -16.89
CA GLY A 41 12.09 11.07 -15.48
C GLY A 41 10.92 10.61 -14.61
N LEU A 42 9.68 10.80 -15.09
CA LEU A 42 8.47 10.45 -14.36
C LEU A 42 8.26 8.94 -14.26
N THR A 43 8.56 8.20 -15.34
CA THR A 43 8.46 6.73 -15.33
C THR A 43 9.51 6.10 -14.40
N ARG A 44 10.74 6.63 -14.38
CA ARG A 44 11.78 6.21 -13.42
C ARG A 44 11.41 6.55 -11.98
N LEU A 45 10.80 7.71 -11.74
CA LEU A 45 10.29 8.07 -10.42
C LEU A 45 9.19 7.08 -9.98
N GLY A 46 8.25 6.77 -10.88
CA GLY A 46 7.21 5.79 -10.63
C GLY A 46 7.76 4.42 -10.23
N GLU A 47 8.76 3.90 -10.95
CA GLU A 47 9.45 2.65 -10.60
C GLU A 47 10.04 2.69 -9.18
N ARG A 48 10.69 3.79 -8.79
CA ARG A 48 11.24 3.96 -7.43
C ARG A 48 10.15 4.04 -6.36
N VAL A 49 9.05 4.72 -6.68
CA VAL A 49 7.89 4.86 -5.80
C VAL A 49 7.23 3.50 -5.56
N ILE A 50 7.20 2.62 -6.56
CA ILE A 50 6.71 1.25 -6.40
C ILE A 50 7.59 0.48 -5.42
N VAL A 51 8.92 0.56 -5.55
CA VAL A 51 9.84 -0.07 -4.58
C VAL A 51 9.60 0.47 -3.16
N LEU A 52 9.38 1.77 -3.01
CA LEU A 52 9.03 2.37 -1.72
C LEU A 52 7.72 1.79 -1.16
N GLY A 53 6.71 1.64 -2.01
CA GLY A 53 5.44 1.00 -1.68
C GLY A 53 5.60 -0.46 -1.26
N ASP A 54 6.43 -1.23 -1.98
CA ASP A 54 6.73 -2.63 -1.68
C ASP A 54 7.46 -2.78 -0.33
N ILE A 55 8.40 -1.88 -0.03
CA ILE A 55 9.05 -1.81 1.30
C ILE A 55 8.00 -1.55 2.38
N GLY A 56 7.10 -0.58 2.17
CA GLY A 56 6.02 -0.28 3.10
C GLY A 56 5.07 -1.45 3.31
N LEU A 57 4.74 -2.19 2.25
CA LEU A 57 3.97 -3.43 2.32
C LEU A 57 4.71 -4.51 3.11
N GLY A 58 6.00 -4.71 2.85
CA GLY A 58 6.83 -5.65 3.60
C GLY A 58 6.84 -5.33 5.10
N LEU A 59 7.01 -4.05 5.44
CA LEU A 59 6.92 -3.59 6.84
C LEU A 59 5.56 -3.94 7.45
N ASN A 60 4.44 -3.70 6.75
CA ASN A 60 3.12 -4.00 7.28
C ASN A 60 2.81 -5.49 7.40
N TRP A 61 3.22 -6.28 6.41
CA TRP A 61 3.08 -7.74 6.41
C TRP A 61 3.91 -8.43 7.49
N ILE A 62 5.02 -7.82 7.92
CA ILE A 62 5.82 -8.34 9.03
C ILE A 62 5.31 -7.79 10.37
N SER A 63 5.26 -6.47 10.52
CA SER A 63 4.91 -5.84 11.79
C SER A 63 3.48 -6.11 12.26
N GLY A 64 2.52 -6.26 11.33
CA GLY A 64 1.11 -6.53 11.64
C GLY A 64 0.94 -7.87 12.36
N PRO A 65 1.29 -9.01 11.73
CA PRO A 65 1.24 -10.31 12.37
C PRO A 65 2.07 -10.38 13.64
N VAL A 66 3.30 -9.85 13.66
CA VAL A 66 4.14 -9.88 14.86
C VAL A 66 3.48 -9.14 16.03
N MET A 67 2.83 -7.99 15.80
CA MET A 67 2.05 -7.33 16.85
C MET A 67 0.87 -8.19 17.34
N ILE A 68 0.21 -8.94 16.47
CA ILE A 68 -0.87 -9.86 16.89
C ILE A 68 -0.30 -10.91 17.86
N PHE A 69 0.89 -11.44 17.59
CA PHE A 69 1.57 -12.36 18.51
C PHE A 69 1.98 -11.70 19.82
N THR A 70 2.67 -10.57 19.77
CA THR A 70 3.31 -9.98 20.95
C THR A 70 2.38 -9.16 21.82
N LYS A 71 1.27 -8.65 21.28
CA LYS A 71 0.32 -7.80 22.00
C LYS A 71 -1.01 -8.50 22.27
N TYR A 72 -1.48 -9.37 21.38
CA TYR A 72 -2.82 -9.96 21.47
C TYR A 72 -2.81 -11.45 21.83
N GLY A 73 -1.64 -12.06 22.05
CA GLY A 73 -1.55 -13.44 22.55
C GLY A 73 -1.56 -14.52 21.46
N GLY A 74 -1.23 -14.17 20.21
CA GLY A 74 -1.01 -15.13 19.12
C GLY A 74 -2.25 -15.50 18.32
N PHE A 75 -2.23 -16.68 17.69
CA PHE A 75 -3.26 -17.09 16.73
C PHE A 75 -4.69 -17.15 17.32
N GLY A 76 -4.81 -17.40 18.64
CA GLY A 76 -6.11 -17.37 19.33
C GLY A 76 -6.78 -15.98 19.30
N ALA A 77 -6.00 -14.91 19.16
CA ALA A 77 -6.52 -13.56 19.00
C ALA A 77 -7.33 -13.40 17.70
N PHE A 78 -6.95 -14.09 16.62
CA PHE A 78 -7.60 -13.92 15.32
C PHE A 78 -9.08 -14.31 15.34
N VAL A 79 -9.48 -15.24 16.21
CA VAL A 79 -10.88 -15.63 16.40
C VAL A 79 -11.69 -14.52 17.08
N GLY A 80 -11.04 -13.69 17.91
CA GLY A 80 -11.64 -12.53 18.57
C GLY A 80 -11.48 -11.20 17.82
N LEU A 81 -10.67 -11.16 16.76
CA LEU A 81 -10.52 -9.97 15.93
C LEU A 81 -11.79 -9.82 15.06
N GLY A 82 -12.58 -8.78 15.37
CA GLY A 82 -13.88 -8.53 14.75
C GLY A 82 -13.83 -8.27 13.23
N PRO A 83 -14.99 -8.07 12.59
CA PRO A 83 -15.10 -7.97 11.12
C PRO A 83 -14.24 -6.86 10.50
N TRP A 84 -13.99 -5.78 11.23
CA TRP A 84 -13.14 -4.67 10.80
C TRP A 84 -11.68 -5.08 10.57
N PHE A 85 -11.16 -6.04 11.34
CA PHE A 85 -9.80 -6.56 11.15
C PHE A 85 -9.68 -7.28 9.80
N TRP A 86 -10.66 -8.12 9.49
CA TRP A 86 -10.69 -8.87 8.23
C TRP A 86 -10.88 -7.95 7.03
N LEU A 87 -11.71 -6.92 7.17
CA LEU A 87 -11.86 -5.89 6.15
C LEU A 87 -10.54 -5.14 5.92
N LYS A 88 -9.83 -4.75 6.99
CA LYS A 88 -8.48 -4.16 6.90
C LYS A 88 -7.54 -5.07 6.11
N LEU A 89 -7.50 -6.35 6.46
CA LEU A 89 -6.63 -7.32 5.83
C LEU A 89 -6.96 -7.50 4.34
N ALA A 90 -8.24 -7.53 3.97
CA ALA A 90 -8.68 -7.60 2.59
C ALA A 90 -8.17 -6.40 1.77
N PHE A 91 -8.22 -5.18 2.33
CA PHE A 91 -7.66 -4.00 1.68
C PHE A 91 -6.12 -4.08 1.54
N VAL A 92 -5.40 -4.61 2.54
CA VAL A 92 -3.93 -4.80 2.46
C VAL A 92 -3.56 -5.80 1.36
N VAL A 93 -4.34 -6.88 1.21
CA VAL A 93 -4.15 -7.86 0.12
C VAL A 93 -4.43 -7.20 -1.25
N ALA A 94 -5.51 -6.44 -1.38
CA ALA A 94 -5.82 -5.71 -2.61
C ALA A 94 -4.71 -4.70 -2.98
N LEU A 95 -4.20 -3.95 -2.01
CA LEU A 95 -3.06 -3.04 -2.17
C LEU A 95 -1.82 -3.76 -2.71
N SER A 96 -1.53 -4.95 -2.18
CA SER A 96 -0.39 -5.76 -2.61
C SER A 96 -0.48 -6.12 -4.10
N GLY A 97 -1.67 -6.55 -4.56
CA GLY A 97 -1.90 -6.82 -5.98
C GLY A 97 -1.84 -5.56 -6.85
N MET A 98 -2.37 -4.44 -6.37
CA MET A 98 -2.38 -3.18 -7.11
C MET A 98 -0.97 -2.60 -7.30
N LEU A 99 -0.13 -2.63 -6.28
CA LEU A 99 1.26 -2.15 -6.40
C LEU A 99 2.07 -3.01 -7.39
N GLY A 100 1.91 -4.34 -7.33
CA GLY A 100 2.55 -5.25 -8.28
C GLY A 100 2.11 -4.99 -9.74
N THR A 101 0.81 -4.78 -9.97
CA THR A 101 0.30 -4.46 -11.31
C THR A 101 0.71 -3.06 -11.79
N ALA A 102 0.78 -2.07 -10.90
CA ALA A 102 1.30 -0.74 -11.22
C ALA A 102 2.76 -0.82 -11.71
N GLY A 103 3.60 -1.63 -11.07
CA GLY A 103 4.98 -1.90 -11.49
C GLY A 103 5.10 -2.38 -12.93
N GLY A 104 4.26 -3.35 -13.32
CA GLY A 104 4.19 -3.81 -14.69
C GLY A 104 3.79 -2.71 -15.68
N ASN A 105 2.82 -1.87 -15.32
CA ASN A 105 2.34 -0.79 -16.20
C ASN A 105 3.35 0.36 -16.32
N PHE A 106 4.16 0.67 -15.31
CA PHE A 106 5.23 1.66 -15.44
C PHE A 106 6.32 1.22 -16.44
N ARG A 107 6.67 -0.07 -16.43
CA ARG A 107 7.59 -0.63 -17.43
C ARG A 107 7.01 -0.56 -18.85
N ARG A 108 5.69 -0.77 -18.99
CA ARG A 108 4.98 -0.61 -20.26
C ARG A 108 4.90 0.84 -20.73
N ALA A 109 4.65 1.78 -19.81
CA ALA A 109 4.64 3.22 -20.09
C ALA A 109 6.01 3.71 -20.57
N ARG A 110 7.10 3.13 -20.04
CA ARG A 110 8.46 3.42 -20.49
C ARG A 110 8.79 2.84 -21.88
N ALA A 111 8.04 1.84 -22.32
CA ALA A 111 8.13 1.26 -23.65
C ALA A 111 7.13 1.90 -24.63
N ASP A 112 6.63 3.09 -24.32
CA ASP A 112 5.66 3.88 -25.11
C ASP A 112 4.40 3.10 -25.52
N GLN A 113 3.98 2.14 -24.68
CA GLN A 113 2.72 1.44 -24.91
C GLN A 113 1.55 2.37 -24.61
N ALA A 114 0.64 2.48 -25.59
CA ALA A 114 -0.63 3.17 -25.44
C ALA A 114 -1.39 2.63 -24.20
N ASP A 115 -2.12 3.52 -23.54
CA ASP A 115 -2.96 3.27 -22.35
C ASP A 115 -2.26 2.92 -21.03
N ALA A 116 -0.93 2.75 -21.01
CA ALA A 116 -0.23 2.40 -19.77
C ALA A 116 -0.42 3.47 -18.67
N GLY A 117 -0.38 4.76 -19.04
CA GLY A 117 -0.64 5.88 -18.12
C GLY A 117 -2.04 5.83 -17.49
N GLY A 118 -3.08 5.62 -18.30
CA GLY A 118 -4.47 5.55 -17.81
C GLY A 118 -4.71 4.35 -16.89
N ARG A 119 -4.02 3.22 -17.12
CA ARG A 119 -4.05 2.07 -16.20
C ARG A 119 -3.39 2.39 -14.87
N ILE A 120 -2.22 3.03 -14.91
CA ILE A 120 -1.53 3.49 -13.69
C ILE A 120 -2.41 4.43 -12.88
N GLU A 121 -3.08 5.39 -13.55
CA GLU A 121 -3.96 6.36 -12.88
C GLU A 121 -5.09 5.66 -12.12
N ARG A 122 -5.81 4.76 -12.81
CA ARG A 122 -6.92 4.01 -12.20
C ARG A 122 -6.45 3.12 -11.07
N ILE A 123 -5.36 2.37 -11.27
CA ILE A 123 -4.79 1.51 -10.23
C ILE A 123 -4.38 2.34 -9.02
N GLY A 124 -3.68 3.46 -9.23
CA GLY A 124 -3.27 4.36 -8.16
C GLY A 124 -4.45 4.95 -7.39
N GLY A 125 -5.49 5.39 -8.09
CA GLY A 125 -6.70 5.94 -7.47
C GLY A 125 -7.45 4.90 -6.62
N ILE A 126 -7.65 3.69 -7.15
CA ILE A 126 -8.28 2.59 -6.40
C ILE A 126 -7.40 2.19 -5.22
N ALA A 127 -6.09 2.10 -5.41
CA ALA A 127 -5.15 1.78 -4.33
C ALA A 127 -5.18 2.84 -3.22
N ALA A 128 -5.28 4.13 -3.56
CA ALA A 128 -5.43 5.19 -2.56
C ALA A 128 -6.72 5.04 -1.74
N LEU A 129 -7.83 4.65 -2.40
CA LEU A 129 -9.09 4.33 -1.71
C LEU A 129 -8.94 3.10 -0.81
N CYS A 130 -8.25 2.05 -1.25
CA CYS A 130 -7.95 0.90 -0.41
C CYS A 130 -7.09 1.28 0.80
N ALA A 131 -6.09 2.14 0.62
CA ALA A 131 -5.24 2.63 1.72
C ALA A 131 -6.06 3.43 2.75
N LEU A 132 -7.01 4.25 2.30
CA LEU A 132 -7.97 4.91 3.19
C LEU A 132 -8.85 3.88 3.92
N GLY A 133 -9.32 2.85 3.21
CA GLY A 133 -10.05 1.72 3.79
C GLY A 133 -9.26 1.00 4.89
N VAL A 134 -7.96 0.78 4.70
CA VAL A 134 -7.05 0.23 5.73
C VAL A 134 -7.02 1.12 6.97
N ILE A 135 -6.90 2.44 6.80
CA ILE A 135 -6.84 3.40 7.92
C ILE A 135 -8.15 3.39 8.71
N VAL A 136 -9.29 3.50 8.02
CA VAL A 136 -10.62 3.56 8.65
C VAL A 136 -10.93 2.25 9.37
N SER A 137 -10.73 1.11 8.71
CA SER A 137 -10.95 -0.21 9.33
C SER A 137 -10.01 -0.47 10.51
N ALA A 138 -8.76 0.01 10.45
CA ALA A 138 -7.84 -0.05 11.59
C ALA A 138 -8.35 0.77 12.79
N ALA A 139 -8.90 1.96 12.57
CA ALA A 139 -9.47 2.79 13.63
C ALA A 139 -10.63 2.07 14.34
N PHE A 140 -11.54 1.42 13.61
CA PHE A 140 -12.62 0.62 14.22
C PHE A 140 -12.16 -0.69 14.87
N THR A 141 -10.99 -1.21 14.49
CA THR A 141 -10.45 -2.44 15.07
C THR A 141 -9.71 -2.18 16.38
N PHE A 142 -9.04 -1.03 16.49
CA PHE A 142 -8.06 -0.77 17.56
C PHE A 142 -8.25 0.55 18.32
N GLY A 143 -9.20 1.40 17.91
CA GLY A 143 -9.64 2.59 18.66
C GLY A 143 -10.70 2.22 19.68
#